data_AF-A0A925R9E8-F1
#
_entry.id   AF-A0A925R9E8-F1
#
_cell.length_a   1.000
_cell.length_b   1.000
_cell.length_c   1.000
_cell.angle_alpha   90.00
_cell.angle_beta   90.00
_cell.angle_gamma   90.00
#
_symmetry.space_group_name_H-M   'P 1'
#
loop_
_entity.id
_entity.type
_entity.pdbx_description
1 polymer ?
#
loop_
_entity_poly.entity_id
_entity_poly.type
_entity_poly.pdbx_seq_one_letter_code
_entity_poly.pdbx_strand_id
1 'polypeptide(L)'
;QYGGVYRDGPHDGPALVKDKEWWQNCESMVGFLDAYLRIGDKSYFDAFHNIWEFSKKYLIREELGEWIQLVAYDGVPICEDIGNPWKAIYHTGRSIYECMIRLEKII
;
A
#
# COMPACT_ATOMS: atom_id res chain seq x y z
N GLN A 1 7.75 9.50 8.67
CA GLN A 1 6.94 9.86 9.85
C GLN A 1 5.56 9.20 9.83
N TYR A 2 4.80 9.25 8.72
CA TYR A 2 3.41 8.76 8.68
C TYR A 2 3.20 7.46 7.88
N GLY A 3 4.27 6.85 7.37
CA GLY A 3 4.26 5.67 6.49
C GLY A 3 3.43 5.81 5.20
N GLY A 4 3.26 4.73 4.44
CA GLY A 4 2.45 4.71 3.20
C GLY A 4 2.97 5.58 2.05
N VAL A 5 2.28 5.48 0.90
CA VAL A 5 2.66 6.17 -0.35
C VAL A 5 1.69 7.31 -0.67
N TYR A 6 2.25 8.50 -0.94
CA TYR A 6 1.47 9.67 -1.39
C TYR A 6 0.95 9.49 -2.81
N ARG A 7 -0.25 10.00 -3.08
CA ARG A 7 -1.01 9.71 -4.31
C ARG A 7 -0.36 10.25 -5.57
N ASP A 8 -0.01 11.54 -5.61
CA ASP A 8 0.39 12.20 -6.86
C ASP A 8 1.56 13.18 -6.66
N GLY A 9 2.44 13.24 -7.66
CA GLY A 9 3.54 14.20 -7.72
C GLY A 9 4.33 14.08 -9.02
N PRO A 10 5.15 15.09 -9.34
CA PRO A 10 6.12 15.00 -10.44
C PRO A 10 7.19 13.95 -10.14
N HIS A 11 7.87 13.48 -11.18
CA HIS A 11 9.02 12.56 -11.05
C HIS A 11 10.18 13.19 -10.25
N ASP A 12 10.44 14.47 -10.49
CA ASP A 12 11.52 15.23 -9.86
C ASP A 12 10.94 16.44 -9.12
N GLY A 13 10.38 16.19 -7.94
CA GLY A 13 9.80 17.22 -7.08
C GLY A 13 9.00 16.66 -5.92
N PRO A 14 8.46 17.53 -5.04
CA PRO A 14 7.67 17.09 -3.90
C PRO A 14 6.32 16.53 -4.35
N ALA A 15 5.77 15.58 -3.58
CA ALA A 15 4.39 15.12 -3.76
C ALA A 15 3.41 16.30 -3.69
N LEU A 16 2.52 16.37 -4.67
CA LEU A 16 1.49 17.40 -4.81
C LEU A 16 0.22 17.01 -4.06
N VAL A 17 -0.12 15.72 -4.08
CA VAL A 17 -1.25 15.18 -3.32
C VAL A 17 -0.74 14.15 -2.33
N LYS A 18 -0.96 14.44 -1.05
CA LYS A 18 -0.44 13.68 0.09
C LYS A 18 -1.45 12.73 0.72
N ASP A 19 -2.69 12.70 0.23
CA ASP A 19 -3.63 11.64 0.58
C ASP A 19 -3.05 10.29 0.12
N LYS A 20 -3.52 9.22 0.72
CA LYS A 20 -2.98 7.87 0.50
C LYS A 20 -4.12 6.93 0.17
N GLU A 21 -4.07 6.40 -1.04
CA GLU A 21 -5.14 5.57 -1.60
C GLU A 21 -4.75 4.08 -1.54
N TRP A 22 -5.76 3.20 -1.40
CA TRP A 22 -5.53 1.78 -1.18
C TRP A 22 -4.65 1.13 -2.26
N TRP A 23 -4.95 1.34 -3.54
CA TRP A 23 -4.36 0.57 -4.64
C TRP A 23 -2.87 0.89 -4.85
N GLN A 24 -2.43 2.13 -4.66
CA GLN A 24 -1.01 2.50 -4.76
C GLN A 24 -0.18 1.84 -3.67
N ASN A 25 -0.72 1.74 -2.45
CA ASN A 25 -0.09 1.03 -1.36
C ASN A 25 -0.03 -0.48 -1.66
N CYS A 26 -1.10 -1.06 -2.22
CA CYS A 26 -1.12 -2.45 -2.71
C CYS A 26 -0.02 -2.72 -3.76
N GLU A 27 0.08 -1.92 -4.82
CA GLU A 27 1.10 -2.11 -5.86
C GLU A 27 2.52 -1.92 -5.32
N SER A 28 2.71 -0.89 -4.49
CA SER A 28 4.02 -0.56 -3.95
C SER A 28 4.56 -1.69 -3.07
N MET A 29 3.71 -2.34 -2.26
CA MET A 29 4.12 -3.52 -1.48
C MET A 29 4.66 -4.63 -2.38
N VAL A 30 3.95 -4.97 -3.47
CA VAL A 30 4.38 -6.00 -4.41
C VAL A 30 5.71 -5.60 -5.07
N GLY A 31 5.80 -4.35 -5.55
CA GLY A 31 7.00 -3.84 -6.22
C GLY A 31 8.24 -3.84 -5.32
N PHE A 32 8.09 -3.45 -4.05
CA PHE A 32 9.20 -3.44 -3.11
C PHE A 32 9.68 -4.84 -2.72
N LEU A 33 8.77 -5.81 -2.53
CA LEU A 33 9.19 -7.19 -2.32
C LEU A 33 9.88 -7.78 -3.56
N ASP A 34 9.40 -7.45 -4.76
CA ASP A 34 10.03 -7.88 -6.02
C ASP A 34 11.44 -7.29 -6.16
N ALA A 35 11.60 -6.00 -5.87
CA ALA A 35 12.88 -5.32 -5.88
C ALA A 35 13.85 -5.91 -4.85
N TYR A 36 13.38 -6.21 -3.64
CA TYR A 36 14.20 -6.87 -2.61
C TYR A 36 14.71 -8.23 -3.09
N LEU A 37 13.83 -9.07 -3.64
CA LEU A 37 14.20 -10.40 -4.14
C LEU A 37 15.19 -10.34 -5.33
N ARG A 38 15.12 -9.31 -6.17
CA ARG A 38 15.99 -9.16 -7.35
C ARG A 38 17.34 -8.51 -7.03
N ILE A 39 17.32 -7.48 -6.20
CA ILE A 39 18.47 -6.58 -5.98
C ILE A 39 19.19 -6.92 -4.67
N GLY A 40 18.47 -7.45 -3.68
CA GLY A 40 19.02 -7.78 -2.36
C GLY A 40 19.21 -6.57 -1.44
N ASP A 41 18.81 -5.37 -1.86
CA ASP A 41 18.90 -4.17 -1.01
C ASP A 41 17.76 -4.15 0.03
N LYS A 42 18.15 -4.28 1.30
CA LYS A 42 17.23 -4.30 2.46
C LYS A 42 16.34 -3.06 2.53
N SER A 43 16.71 -1.92 1.95
CA SER A 43 15.86 -0.73 1.95
C SER A 43 14.50 -0.99 1.31
N TYR A 44 14.42 -1.90 0.32
CA TYR A 44 13.16 -2.27 -0.30
C TYR A 44 12.27 -3.10 0.63
N PHE A 45 12.85 -4.04 1.38
CA PHE A 45 12.10 -4.79 2.38
C PHE A 45 11.59 -3.89 3.51
N ASP A 46 12.42 -2.93 3.95
CA ASP A 46 12.04 -1.95 4.96
C ASP A 46 10.92 -1.02 4.46
N ALA A 47 10.94 -0.64 3.17
CA ALA A 47 9.86 0.10 2.53
C ALA A 47 8.55 -0.70 2.47
N PHE A 48 8.61 -1.98 2.07
CA PHE A 48 7.45 -2.89 2.14
C PHE A 48 6.87 -2.94 3.56
N HIS A 49 7.70 -3.18 4.56
CA HIS A 49 7.27 -3.28 5.96
C HIS A 49 6.60 -1.98 6.43
N ASN A 50 7.15 -0.83 6.04
CA ASN A 50 6.56 0.47 6.37
C ASN A 50 5.16 0.67 5.76
N ILE A 51 4.96 0.25 4.51
CA ILE A 51 3.66 0.35 3.83
C ILE A 51 2.67 -0.65 4.41
N TRP A 52 3.10 -1.86 4.74
CA TRP A 52 2.25 -2.85 5.39
C TRP A 52 1.71 -2.36 6.74
N GLU A 53 2.59 -1.87 7.62
CA GLU A 53 2.20 -1.33 8.92
C GLU A 53 1.26 -0.13 8.79
N PHE A 54 1.49 0.75 7.81
CA PHE A 54 0.59 1.86 7.51
C PHE A 54 -0.79 1.35 7.05
N SER A 55 -0.80 0.43 6.08
CA SER A 55 -2.03 -0.08 5.49
C SER A 55 -2.88 -0.82 6.50
N LYS A 56 -2.25 -1.71 7.28
CA LYS A 56 -2.89 -2.45 8.36
C LYS A 56 -3.52 -1.53 9.40
N LYS A 57 -2.85 -0.42 9.73
CA LYS A 57 -3.33 0.52 10.74
C LYS A 57 -4.46 1.42 10.24
N TYR A 58 -4.41 1.88 9.00
CA TYR A 58 -5.28 2.97 8.54
C TYR A 58 -6.23 2.61 7.40
N LEU A 59 -5.87 1.65 6.54
CA LEU A 59 -6.65 1.29 5.35
C LEU A 59 -7.49 0.03 5.56
N ILE A 60 -6.99 -0.97 6.28
CA ILE A 60 -7.72 -2.22 6.50
C ILE A 60 -8.80 -2.01 7.58
N ARG A 61 -10.05 -2.39 7.27
CA ARG A 61 -11.15 -2.50 8.24
C ARG A 61 -11.51 -3.96 8.39
N GLU A 62 -10.98 -4.60 9.44
CA GLU A 62 -11.17 -6.04 9.68
C GLU A 62 -12.65 -6.40 9.81
N GLU A 63 -13.46 -5.52 10.40
CA GLU A 63 -14.90 -5.67 10.55
C GLU A 63 -15.68 -5.65 9.22
N LEU A 64 -15.11 -5.03 8.17
CA LEU A 64 -15.67 -5.03 6.82
C LEU A 64 -15.03 -6.10 5.93
N GLY A 65 -13.93 -6.71 6.38
CA GLY A 65 -13.15 -7.68 5.60
C GLY A 65 -12.42 -7.08 4.39
N GLU A 66 -12.28 -5.76 4.31
CA GLU A 66 -11.74 -5.07 3.13
C GLU A 66 -11.08 -3.73 3.50
N TRP A 67 -10.37 -3.15 2.54
CA TRP A 67 -9.67 -1.89 2.66
C TRP A 67 -10.60 -0.75 2.28
N ILE A 68 -10.59 0.32 3.08
CA ILE A 68 -11.23 1.58 2.73
C ILE A 68 -10.46 2.30 1.62
N GLN A 69 -11.15 3.18 0.90
CA GLN A 69 -10.60 3.83 -0.28
C GLN A 69 -9.44 4.78 0.05
N LEU A 70 -9.66 5.77 0.90
CA LEU A 70 -8.78 6.93 0.96
C LEU A 70 -8.64 7.46 2.39
N VAL A 71 -7.40 7.76 2.77
CA VAL A 71 -7.07 8.45 4.01
C VAL A 71 -6.21 9.67 3.73
N ALA A 72 -6.27 10.66 4.61
CA ALA A 72 -5.37 11.79 4.61
C ALA A 72 -3.93 11.35 4.89
N TYR A 73 -2.97 12.28 4.72
CA TYR A 73 -1.55 12.00 4.88
C TYR A 73 -1.16 11.44 6.26
N ASP A 74 -1.95 11.69 7.29
CA ASP A 74 -1.76 11.24 8.67
C ASP A 74 -2.62 10.00 9.05
N GLY A 75 -3.44 9.51 8.12
CA GLY A 75 -4.28 8.33 8.28
C GLY A 75 -5.73 8.61 8.69
N VAL A 76 -6.15 9.88 8.81
CA VAL A 76 -7.57 10.21 9.03
C VAL A 76 -8.40 9.79 7.80
N PRO A 77 -9.49 9.03 7.95
CA PRO A 77 -10.31 8.60 6.82
C PRO A 77 -10.93 9.78 6.04
N ILE A 78 -10.87 9.71 4.71
CA ILE A 78 -11.50 10.66 3.78
C ILE A 78 -12.66 9.98 3.04
N CYS A 79 -12.46 8.75 2.57
CA CYS A 79 -13.47 7.93 1.94
C CYS A 79 -13.40 6.51 2.47
N GLU A 80 -14.44 6.08 3.18
CA GLU A 80 -14.54 4.77 3.81
C GLU A 80 -15.26 3.73 2.94
N ASP A 81 -15.58 4.08 1.70
CA ASP A 81 -16.21 3.16 0.76
C ASP A 81 -15.29 1.97 0.46
N ILE A 82 -15.86 0.77 0.49
CA ILE A 82 -15.13 -0.48 0.19
C ILE A 82 -15.23 -0.88 -1.29
N GLY A 83 -16.05 -0.19 -2.09
CA GLY A 83 -16.20 -0.41 -3.52
C GLY A 83 -16.80 0.78 -4.24
N ASN A 84 -16.37 0.99 -5.48
CA ASN A 84 -16.86 2.02 -6.40
C ASN A 84 -16.54 1.58 -7.85
N PRO A 85 -16.90 2.35 -8.90
CA PRO A 85 -16.62 1.95 -10.29
C PRO A 85 -15.14 1.65 -10.63
N TRP A 86 -14.20 2.11 -9.80
CA TRP A 86 -12.75 1.92 -9.90
C TRP A 86 -12.17 1.06 -8.77
N LYS A 87 -12.97 0.70 -7.75
CA LYS A 87 -12.56 -0.13 -6.62
C LYS A 87 -13.42 -1.39 -6.55
N ALA A 88 -12.75 -2.52 -6.80
CA ALA A 88 -13.21 -3.85 -6.46
C ALA A 88 -12.09 -4.60 -5.72
N ILE A 89 -12.29 -5.89 -5.47
CA ILE A 89 -11.33 -6.75 -4.75
C ILE A 89 -10.12 -7.21 -5.59
N TYR A 90 -9.82 -6.53 -6.70
CA TYR A 90 -8.71 -6.90 -7.58
C TYR A 90 -7.36 -6.54 -6.94
N HIS A 91 -7.13 -5.25 -6.70
CA HIS A 91 -5.84 -4.77 -6.20
C HIS A 91 -5.52 -5.36 -4.84
N THR A 92 -6.48 -5.38 -3.91
CA THR A 92 -6.31 -5.91 -2.55
C THR A 92 -6.06 -7.41 -2.55
N GLY A 93 -6.93 -8.20 -3.18
CA GLY A 93 -6.78 -9.65 -3.26
C GLY A 93 -5.48 -10.07 -3.97
N ARG A 94 -5.25 -9.58 -5.18
CA ARG A 94 -4.05 -9.95 -5.96
C ARG A 94 -2.77 -9.45 -5.29
N SER A 95 -2.73 -8.23 -4.72
CA SER A 95 -1.49 -7.76 -4.07
C SER A 95 -1.12 -8.60 -2.86
N ILE A 96 -2.09 -8.99 -2.03
CA ILE A 96 -1.79 -9.79 -0.84
C ILE A 96 -1.30 -11.18 -1.22
N TYR A 97 -1.94 -11.83 -2.20
CA TYR A 97 -1.47 -13.10 -2.73
C TYR A 97 -0.05 -13.02 -3.29
N GLU A 98 0.25 -12.00 -4.09
CA GLU A 98 1.58 -11.75 -4.65
C GLU A 98 2.63 -11.47 -3.56
N CYS A 99 2.26 -10.75 -2.49
CA CYS A 99 3.13 -10.51 -1.34
C CYS A 99 3.42 -11.81 -0.58
N MET A 100 2.42 -12.66 -0.34
CA MET A 100 2.59 -13.95 0.34
C MET A 100 3.62 -14.82 -0.39
N ILE A 101 3.48 -15.00 -1.71
CA ILE A 101 4.41 -15.79 -2.53
C ILE A 101 5.86 -15.29 -2.42
N ARG A 102 6.05 -13.96 -2.31
CA ARG A 102 7.39 -13.37 -2.19
C ARG A 102 7.95 -13.52 -0.78
N LEU A 103 7.12 -13.33 0.23
CA LEU A 103 7.51 -13.48 1.63
C LEU A 103 7.94 -14.93 1.94
N GLU A 104 7.27 -15.94 1.37
CA GLU A 104 7.67 -17.35 1.47
C GLU A 104 9.08 -17.64 0.90
N LYS A 105 9.62 -16.77 0.05
CA LYS A 105 10.99 -16.90 -0.49
C LYS A 105 12.02 -16.13 0.34
N ILE A 106 11.56 -15.24 1.21
CA ILE A 106 12.40 -14.34 2.02
C ILE A 106 12.58 -14.91 3.44
N ILE A 107 11.53 -15.53 3.99
CA ILE A 107 11.47 -16.12 5.33
C ILE A 107 11.81 -17.61 5.25
#